data_AF-A0A557SEP6-F1
#
_entry.id   AF-A0A557SEP6-F1
#
_cell.length_a   1.000
_cell.length_b   1.000
_cell.length_c   1.000
_cell.angle_alpha   90.00
_cell.angle_beta   90.00
_cell.angle_gamma   90.00
#
_symmetry.space_group_name_H-M   'P 1'
#
loop_
_entity.id
_entity.type
_entity.pdbx_description
1 polymer ?
#
loop_
_entity_poly.entity_id
_entity_poly.type
_entity_poly.pdbx_seq_one_letter_code
_entity_poly.pdbx_strand_id
1 'polypeptide(L)'
;MQSNVTQKYIARLEHLIQIGSDLPEMSKQVVSGGNYVTGEKHYRTRHYVPSDEFTEWKTNVLSLLDVVVPESSIHRTSVERINSLANDPGSKKFGVSFLKAILQDFKEGFLDNIEHKIDAELNADFLVQAESLIEKGVAEKSHIPAAVIAGAVLEHGLRSICHSLEPPEPDEANGKRLMLSALIDALKKRGAYNELTAKQLRSFADIRNAAAHGNFDEFTPDQAKNMVAGVGSFLATHAPT
;
A
#
# COMPACT_ATOMS: atom_id res chain seq x y z
N MET A 1 9.87 -13.68 3.83
CA MET A 1 8.99 -13.36 4.98
C MET A 1 8.14 -12.18 4.53
N GLN A 2 6.82 -12.32 4.44
CA GLN A 2 5.95 -11.24 3.96
C GLN A 2 6.04 -10.00 4.86
N SER A 3 5.99 -8.80 4.28
CA SER A 3 6.11 -7.55 5.02
C SER A 3 4.93 -7.35 5.99
N ASN A 4 5.12 -6.52 7.03
CA ASN A 4 4.04 -6.18 7.97
C ASN A 4 2.86 -5.46 7.26
N VAL A 5 3.17 -4.73 6.18
CA VAL A 5 2.19 -4.06 5.33
C VAL A 5 1.37 -5.08 4.54
N THR A 6 2.02 -6.07 3.93
CA THR A 6 1.36 -7.21 3.24
C THR A 6 0.39 -7.93 4.17
N GLN A 7 0.83 -8.24 5.39
CA GLN A 7 0.00 -8.94 6.38
C GLN A 7 -1.26 -8.14 6.74
N LYS A 8 -1.16 -6.81 6.83
CA LYS A 8 -2.32 -5.92 7.06
C LYS A 8 -3.34 -6.01 5.92
N TYR A 9 -2.90 -6.02 4.66
CA TYR A 9 -3.80 -6.11 3.51
C TYR A 9 -4.40 -7.50 3.35
N ILE A 10 -3.64 -8.57 3.59
CA ILE A 10 -4.15 -9.95 3.65
C ILE A 10 -5.27 -10.05 4.68
N ALA A 11 -5.04 -9.57 5.92
CA ALA A 11 -6.05 -9.60 6.97
C ALA A 11 -7.31 -8.78 6.58
N ARG A 12 -7.12 -7.64 5.91
CA ARG A 12 -8.25 -6.82 5.43
C ARG A 12 -9.04 -7.52 4.32
N LEU A 13 -8.38 -8.17 3.37
CA LEU A 13 -9.03 -8.98 2.34
C LEU A 13 -9.84 -10.13 2.95
N GLU A 14 -9.25 -10.88 3.88
CA GLU A 14 -9.92 -11.97 4.59
C GLU A 14 -11.18 -11.50 5.31
N HIS A 15 -11.10 -10.36 6.01
CA HIS A 15 -12.23 -9.76 6.69
C HIS A 15 -13.37 -9.36 5.72
N LEU A 16 -13.05 -8.73 4.58
CA LEU A 16 -14.07 -8.36 3.59
C LEU A 16 -14.66 -9.57 2.85
N ILE A 17 -13.87 -10.64 2.65
CA ILE A 17 -14.36 -11.92 2.13
C ILE A 17 -15.36 -12.53 3.10
N GLN A 18 -15.09 -12.48 4.40
CA GLN A 18 -15.98 -13.00 5.43
C GLN A 18 -17.30 -12.22 5.45
N ILE A 19 -17.24 -10.88 5.54
CA ILE A 19 -18.44 -10.02 5.49
C ILE A 19 -19.27 -10.32 4.24
N GLY A 20 -18.64 -10.35 3.07
CA GLY A 20 -19.34 -10.61 1.81
C GLY A 20 -19.95 -12.00 1.73
N SER A 21 -19.35 -13.00 2.38
CA SER A 21 -19.88 -14.36 2.46
C SER A 21 -21.10 -14.44 3.38
N ASP A 22 -21.06 -13.70 4.48
CA ASP A 22 -22.10 -13.68 5.52
C ASP A 22 -23.29 -12.77 5.19
N LEU A 23 -23.19 -11.94 4.15
CA LEU A 23 -24.29 -11.10 3.68
C LEU A 23 -25.55 -11.95 3.42
N PRO A 24 -26.68 -11.61 4.07
CA PRO A 24 -27.91 -12.38 4.03
C PRO A 24 -28.52 -12.37 2.63
N GLU A 25 -29.08 -13.51 2.24
CA GLU A 25 -29.85 -13.65 1.02
C GLU A 25 -31.33 -13.71 1.36
N MET A 26 -32.08 -12.73 0.87
CA MET A 26 -33.52 -12.62 1.06
C MET A 26 -34.25 -12.97 -0.23
N SER A 27 -35.55 -13.22 -0.11
CA SER A 27 -36.41 -13.38 -1.28
C SER A 27 -37.74 -12.68 -1.09
N LYS A 28 -38.33 -12.22 -2.19
CA LYS A 28 -39.69 -11.68 -2.21
C LYS A 28 -40.41 -12.05 -3.49
N GLN A 29 -41.73 -12.15 -3.43
CA GLN A 29 -42.56 -12.29 -4.62
C GLN A 29 -42.62 -10.95 -5.37
N VAL A 30 -42.33 -10.98 -6.66
CA VAL A 30 -42.46 -9.84 -7.56
C VAL A 30 -43.33 -10.21 -8.75
N VAL A 31 -44.09 -9.26 -9.26
CA VAL A 31 -44.88 -9.47 -10.48
C VAL A 31 -43.91 -9.69 -11.65
N SER A 32 -44.05 -10.82 -12.33
CA SER A 32 -43.24 -11.19 -13.50
C SER A 32 -43.96 -10.97 -14.82
N GLY A 33 -45.28 -10.82 -14.78
CA GLY A 33 -46.14 -10.61 -15.94
C GLY A 33 -47.59 -10.69 -15.53
N GLY A 34 -48.49 -10.59 -16.50
CA GLY A 34 -49.91 -10.74 -16.25
C GLY A 34 -50.70 -10.63 -17.54
N ASN A 35 -51.92 -11.13 -17.49
CA ASN A 35 -52.86 -11.01 -18.58
C ASN A 35 -53.64 -9.70 -18.42
N TYR A 36 -53.44 -8.76 -19.35
CA TYR A 36 -54.07 -7.44 -19.32
C TYR A 36 -55.60 -7.49 -19.49
N VAL A 37 -56.13 -8.58 -20.05
CA VAL A 37 -57.58 -8.75 -20.29
C VAL A 37 -58.26 -9.38 -19.08
N THR A 38 -57.64 -10.39 -18.46
CA THR A 38 -58.24 -11.10 -17.29
C THR A 38 -57.86 -10.48 -15.95
N GLY A 39 -56.85 -9.60 -15.93
CA GLY A 39 -56.30 -9.00 -14.70
C GLY A 39 -55.41 -9.96 -13.90
N GLU A 40 -55.17 -11.18 -14.40
CA GLU A 40 -54.34 -12.18 -13.73
C GLU A 40 -52.88 -11.73 -13.66
N LYS A 41 -52.25 -11.89 -12.49
CA LYS A 41 -50.83 -11.58 -12.28
C LYS A 41 -50.03 -12.85 -12.08
N HIS A 42 -48.93 -12.94 -12.79
CA HIS A 42 -47.94 -13.99 -12.62
C HIS A 42 -46.85 -13.45 -11.70
N TYR A 43 -46.42 -14.27 -10.76
CA TYR A 43 -45.40 -13.92 -9.78
C TYR A 43 -44.15 -14.76 -9.99
N ARG A 44 -43.00 -14.17 -9.70
CA ARG A 44 -41.74 -14.89 -9.56
C ARG A 44 -41.09 -14.54 -8.23
N THR A 45 -40.35 -15.48 -7.68
CA THR A 45 -39.46 -15.24 -6.56
C THR A 45 -38.23 -14.48 -7.05
N ARG A 46 -37.98 -13.30 -6.48
CA ARG A 46 -36.73 -12.55 -6.68
C ARG A 46 -35.88 -12.69 -5.43
N HIS A 47 -34.67 -13.23 -5.61
CA HIS A 47 -33.63 -13.24 -4.58
C HIS A 47 -32.83 -11.94 -4.62
N TYR A 48 -32.44 -11.43 -3.46
CA TYR A 48 -31.66 -10.20 -3.33
C TYR A 48 -30.86 -10.19 -2.03
N VAL A 49 -29.86 -9.32 -1.97
CA VAL A 49 -29.13 -8.99 -0.74
C VAL A 49 -29.62 -7.62 -0.26
N PRO A 50 -29.81 -7.38 1.06
CA PRO A 50 -30.16 -6.06 1.58
C PRO A 50 -29.26 -4.97 1.01
N SER A 51 -29.88 -3.90 0.50
CA SER A 51 -29.16 -2.87 -0.26
C SER A 51 -28.12 -2.15 0.60
N ASP A 52 -28.44 -1.89 1.86
CA ASP A 52 -27.58 -1.11 2.75
C ASP A 52 -26.30 -1.88 3.07
N GLU A 53 -26.42 -3.12 3.55
CA GLU A 53 -25.31 -4.01 3.86
C GLU A 53 -24.45 -4.32 2.61
N PHE A 54 -25.11 -4.57 1.46
CA PHE A 54 -24.40 -4.79 0.21
C PHE A 54 -23.63 -3.55 -0.25
N THR A 55 -24.21 -2.36 -0.09
CA THR A 55 -23.58 -1.09 -0.48
C THR A 55 -22.40 -0.76 0.43
N GLU A 56 -22.53 -0.98 1.74
CA GLU A 56 -21.45 -0.81 2.70
C GLU A 56 -20.28 -1.75 2.37
N TRP A 57 -20.57 -3.04 2.18
CA TRP A 57 -19.56 -4.02 1.80
C TRP A 57 -18.88 -3.65 0.46
N LYS A 58 -19.67 -3.33 -0.57
CA LYS A 58 -19.16 -2.95 -1.90
C LYS A 58 -18.26 -1.73 -1.82
N THR A 59 -18.66 -0.70 -1.06
CA THR A 59 -17.85 0.52 -0.89
C THR A 59 -16.50 0.20 -0.26
N ASN A 60 -16.48 -0.58 0.82
CA ASN A 60 -15.25 -0.98 1.48
C ASN A 60 -14.34 -1.83 0.58
N VAL A 61 -14.92 -2.68 -0.27
CA VAL A 61 -14.20 -3.47 -1.27
C VAL A 61 -13.56 -2.59 -2.31
N LEU A 62 -14.29 -1.62 -2.86
CA LEU A 62 -13.76 -0.67 -3.85
C LEU A 62 -12.61 0.16 -3.28
N SER A 63 -12.76 0.70 -2.07
CA SER A 63 -11.68 1.48 -1.43
C SER A 63 -10.41 0.66 -1.22
N LEU A 64 -10.54 -0.63 -0.86
CA LEU A 64 -9.38 -1.51 -0.73
C LEU A 64 -8.75 -1.81 -2.09
N LEU A 65 -9.56 -2.21 -3.07
CA LEU A 65 -9.09 -2.59 -4.40
C LEU A 65 -8.48 -1.44 -5.17
N ASP A 66 -8.88 -0.20 -4.89
CA ASP A 66 -8.24 0.97 -5.48
C ASP A 66 -6.77 1.11 -5.08
N VAL A 67 -6.45 0.78 -3.82
CA VAL A 67 -5.09 0.78 -3.29
C VAL A 67 -4.31 -0.45 -3.76
N VAL A 68 -4.92 -1.64 -3.73
CA VAL A 68 -4.19 -2.90 -4.01
C VAL A 68 -4.16 -3.29 -5.48
N VAL A 69 -5.07 -2.77 -6.33
CA VAL A 69 -5.09 -3.05 -7.77
C VAL A 69 -4.79 -1.77 -8.55
N PRO A 70 -3.53 -1.56 -8.97
CA PRO A 70 -3.11 -0.34 -9.64
C PRO A 70 -3.84 -0.17 -10.97
N GLU A 71 -3.98 1.07 -11.44
CA GLU A 71 -4.67 1.38 -12.69
C GLU A 71 -4.11 0.63 -13.91
N SER A 72 -2.80 0.33 -13.90
CA SER A 72 -2.13 -0.41 -14.96
C SER A 72 -2.43 -1.93 -14.96
N SER A 73 -3.14 -2.44 -13.96
CA SER A 73 -3.42 -3.88 -13.82
C SER A 73 -4.49 -4.34 -14.81
N ILE A 74 -4.30 -5.54 -15.37
CA ILE A 74 -5.34 -6.22 -16.18
C ILE A 74 -6.64 -6.45 -15.38
N HIS A 75 -6.54 -6.47 -14.05
CA HIS A 75 -7.69 -6.65 -13.17
C HIS A 75 -8.50 -5.37 -12.95
N ARG A 76 -8.02 -4.20 -13.40
CA ARG A 76 -8.69 -2.92 -13.16
C ARG A 76 -10.11 -2.87 -13.71
N THR A 77 -10.34 -3.43 -14.90
CA THR A 77 -11.69 -3.56 -15.48
C THR A 77 -12.63 -4.41 -14.60
N SER A 78 -12.08 -5.39 -13.87
CA SER A 78 -12.88 -6.18 -12.92
C SER A 78 -13.20 -5.38 -11.65
N VAL A 79 -12.30 -4.49 -11.21
CA VAL A 79 -12.56 -3.56 -10.10
C VAL A 79 -13.68 -2.57 -10.47
N GLU A 80 -13.63 -1.98 -11.66
CA GLU A 80 -14.69 -1.09 -12.15
C GLU A 80 -16.05 -1.80 -12.23
N ARG A 81 -16.04 -3.07 -12.67
CA ARG A 81 -17.24 -3.91 -12.68
C ARG A 81 -17.85 -4.07 -11.29
N ILE A 82 -17.05 -4.15 -10.23
CA ILE A 82 -17.56 -4.26 -8.85
C ILE A 82 -18.48 -3.08 -8.51
N ASN A 83 -18.14 -1.86 -8.95
CA ASN A 83 -18.97 -0.69 -8.69
C ASN A 83 -20.39 -0.81 -9.27
N SER A 84 -20.49 -1.43 -10.45
CA SER A 84 -21.76 -1.66 -11.17
C SER A 84 -22.57 -2.87 -10.69
N LEU A 85 -22.10 -3.62 -9.69
CA LEU A 85 -22.80 -4.80 -9.19
C LEU A 85 -24.16 -4.42 -8.58
N ALA A 86 -25.17 -5.20 -8.96
CA ALA A 86 -26.49 -5.16 -8.35
C ALA A 86 -26.49 -5.94 -7.02
N ASN A 87 -27.44 -5.64 -6.14
CA ASN A 87 -27.59 -6.31 -4.85
C ASN A 87 -28.32 -7.66 -4.99
N ASP A 88 -27.74 -8.56 -5.77
CA ASP A 88 -28.25 -9.92 -6.00
C ASP A 88 -27.22 -10.99 -5.61
N PRO A 89 -27.64 -12.25 -5.34
CA PRO A 89 -26.74 -13.32 -4.92
C PRO A 89 -25.61 -13.61 -5.92
N GLY A 90 -25.85 -13.46 -7.23
CA GLY A 90 -24.83 -13.68 -8.26
C GLY A 90 -23.74 -12.62 -8.19
N SER A 91 -24.13 -11.35 -8.07
CA SER A 91 -23.21 -10.23 -7.87
C SER A 91 -22.41 -10.35 -6.57
N LYS A 92 -23.05 -10.74 -5.46
CA LYS A 92 -22.38 -11.07 -4.19
C LYS A 92 -21.30 -12.14 -4.40
N LYS A 93 -21.68 -13.28 -5.00
CA LYS A 93 -20.77 -14.39 -5.26
C LYS A 93 -19.59 -13.98 -6.13
N PHE A 94 -19.81 -13.16 -7.15
CA PHE A 94 -18.75 -12.62 -7.99
C PHE A 94 -17.74 -11.81 -7.18
N GLY A 95 -18.21 -10.82 -6.41
CA GLY A 95 -17.32 -9.97 -5.62
C GLY A 95 -16.49 -10.76 -4.60
N VAL A 96 -17.12 -11.70 -3.88
CA VAL A 96 -16.41 -12.59 -2.93
C VAL A 96 -15.36 -13.45 -3.64
N SER A 97 -15.70 -14.02 -4.80
CA SER A 97 -14.77 -14.87 -5.56
C SER A 97 -13.59 -14.08 -6.11
N PHE A 98 -13.83 -12.84 -6.57
CA PHE A 98 -12.79 -11.94 -7.03
C PHE A 98 -11.81 -11.58 -5.90
N LEU A 99 -12.31 -11.22 -4.72
CA LEU A 99 -11.45 -10.96 -3.56
C LEU A 99 -10.61 -12.17 -3.16
N LYS A 100 -11.16 -13.39 -3.24
CA LYS A 100 -10.41 -14.63 -2.98
C LYS A 100 -9.26 -14.83 -3.97
N ALA A 101 -9.45 -14.48 -5.24
CA ALA A 101 -8.38 -14.55 -6.23
C ALA A 101 -7.25 -13.56 -5.89
N ILE A 102 -7.59 -12.30 -5.61
CA ILE A 102 -6.59 -11.29 -5.19
C ILE A 102 -5.86 -11.71 -3.91
N LEU A 103 -6.58 -12.26 -2.92
CA LEU A 103 -5.97 -12.80 -1.69
C LEU A 103 -4.98 -13.93 -1.98
N GLN A 104 -5.31 -14.82 -2.92
CA GLN A 104 -4.42 -15.92 -3.30
C GLN A 104 -3.16 -15.39 -3.96
N ASP A 105 -3.29 -14.43 -4.88
CA ASP A 105 -2.14 -13.82 -5.54
C ASP A 105 -1.21 -13.11 -4.53
N PHE A 106 -1.78 -12.46 -3.50
CA PHE A 106 -1.00 -11.92 -2.37
C PHE A 106 -0.28 -13.00 -1.57
N LYS A 107 -0.94 -14.13 -1.28
CA LYS A 107 -0.35 -15.24 -0.51
C LYS A 107 0.76 -15.96 -1.28
N GLU A 108 0.66 -15.98 -2.60
CA GLU A 108 1.61 -16.65 -3.49
C GLU A 108 2.73 -15.72 -3.99
N GLY A 109 2.71 -14.42 -3.65
CA GLY A 109 3.73 -13.45 -4.06
C GLY A 109 3.59 -12.98 -5.52
N PHE A 110 2.45 -13.25 -6.17
CA PHE A 110 2.20 -12.80 -7.54
C PHE A 110 1.93 -11.30 -7.64
N LEU A 111 1.76 -10.63 -6.50
CA LEU A 111 1.52 -9.19 -6.38
C LEU A 111 2.71 -8.43 -5.76
N ASP A 112 3.93 -8.95 -5.81
CA ASP A 112 5.12 -8.27 -5.29
C ASP A 112 5.32 -6.86 -5.90
N ASN A 113 4.94 -6.67 -7.17
CA ASN A 113 4.94 -5.35 -7.81
C ASN A 113 3.91 -4.37 -7.19
N ILE A 114 2.85 -4.87 -6.56
CA ILE A 114 1.88 -4.05 -5.82
C ILE A 114 2.45 -3.70 -4.45
N GLU A 115 3.16 -4.61 -3.79
CA GLU A 115 3.85 -4.30 -2.53
C GLU A 115 4.84 -3.14 -2.72
N HIS A 116 5.64 -3.17 -3.79
CA HIS A 116 6.55 -2.07 -4.12
C HIS A 116 5.83 -0.74 -4.34
N LYS A 117 4.66 -0.75 -5.01
CA LYS A 117 3.86 0.46 -5.23
C LYS A 117 3.25 1.00 -3.93
N ILE A 118 2.70 0.12 -3.10
CA ILE A 118 2.15 0.49 -1.79
C ILE A 118 3.27 1.07 -0.90
N ASP A 119 4.44 0.45 -0.90
CA ASP A 119 5.59 0.95 -0.15
C ASP A 119 6.05 2.30 -0.68
N ALA A 120 6.02 2.53 -2.00
CA ALA A 120 6.32 3.82 -2.59
C ALA A 120 5.31 4.91 -2.16
N GLU A 121 4.01 4.60 -2.16
CA GLU A 121 2.96 5.52 -1.69
C GLU A 121 3.09 5.84 -0.20
N LEU A 122 3.34 4.83 0.64
CA LEU A 122 3.55 5.02 2.08
C LEU A 122 4.81 5.87 2.35
N ASN A 123 5.91 5.59 1.65
CA ASN A 123 7.13 6.38 1.77
C ASN A 123 6.92 7.82 1.32
N ALA A 124 6.14 8.05 0.26
CA ALA A 124 5.78 9.40 -0.19
C ALA A 124 4.93 10.13 0.87
N ASP A 125 3.93 9.48 1.46
CA ASP A 125 3.13 10.07 2.55
C ASP A 125 3.98 10.41 3.78
N PHE A 126 4.89 9.52 4.19
CA PHE A 126 5.82 9.81 5.28
C PHE A 126 6.76 10.99 4.99
N LEU A 127 7.22 11.14 3.75
CA LEU A 127 8.02 12.30 3.36
C LEU A 127 7.20 13.58 3.39
N VAL A 128 5.94 13.57 2.94
CA VAL A 128 5.02 14.71 3.08
C VAL A 128 4.80 15.07 4.56
N GLN A 129 4.66 14.08 5.43
CA GLN A 129 4.57 14.32 6.87
C GLN A 129 5.86 14.97 7.41
N ALA A 130 7.04 14.48 7.01
CA ALA A 130 8.33 15.05 7.40
C ALA A 130 8.50 16.48 6.88
N GLU A 131 8.13 16.77 5.64
CA GLU A 131 8.12 18.13 5.07
C GLU A 131 7.20 19.05 5.88
N SER A 132 5.99 18.59 6.21
CA SER A 132 5.02 19.38 6.96
C SER A 132 5.52 19.76 8.37
N LEU A 133 6.33 18.91 9.01
CA LEU A 133 6.96 19.21 10.30
C LEU A 133 7.98 20.34 10.20
N ILE A 134 8.69 20.43 9.07
CA ILE A 134 9.74 21.43 8.82
C ILE A 134 9.13 22.74 8.33
N GLU A 135 8.23 22.71 7.34
CA GLU A 135 7.62 23.92 6.75
C GLU A 135 6.82 24.72 7.75
N LYS A 136 6.11 24.03 8.63
CA LYS A 136 5.21 24.69 9.56
C LYS A 136 5.97 25.52 10.61
N GLY A 137 7.26 25.27 10.86
CA GLY A 137 7.98 25.93 11.96
C GLY A 137 7.25 25.85 13.31
N VAL A 138 6.30 24.91 13.43
CA VAL A 138 5.18 24.97 14.40
C VAL A 138 5.62 24.65 15.82
N ALA A 139 6.80 24.03 15.99
CA ALA A 139 7.38 23.76 17.29
C ALA A 139 8.91 23.85 17.24
N GLU A 140 9.50 24.25 18.37
CA GLU A 140 10.94 24.14 18.59
C GLU A 140 11.37 22.70 18.34
N LYS A 141 12.43 22.51 17.55
CA LYS A 141 13.03 21.19 17.25
C LYS A 141 12.24 20.21 16.37
N SER A 142 11.22 20.67 15.61
CA SER A 142 10.49 19.80 14.64
C SER A 142 11.37 19.15 13.56
N HIS A 143 12.57 19.66 13.31
CA HIS A 143 13.54 19.05 12.40
C HIS A 143 14.05 17.67 12.88
N ILE A 144 14.02 17.41 14.20
CA ILE A 144 14.43 16.12 14.79
C ILE A 144 13.48 14.99 14.35
N PRO A 145 12.15 15.04 14.64
CA PRO A 145 11.24 13.99 14.19
C PRO A 145 11.17 13.90 12.68
N ALA A 146 11.31 15.01 11.94
CA ALA A 146 11.38 14.98 10.49
C ALA A 146 12.60 14.18 9.97
N ALA A 147 13.79 14.38 10.56
CA ALA A 147 14.99 13.61 10.24
C ALA A 147 14.85 12.12 10.57
N VAL A 148 14.19 11.78 11.69
CA VAL A 148 13.89 10.38 12.05
C VAL A 148 12.97 9.73 11.01
N ILE A 149 11.88 10.41 10.62
CA ILE A 149 10.93 9.90 9.62
C ILE A 149 11.61 9.72 8.26
N ALA A 150 12.29 10.75 7.75
CA ALA A 150 13.01 10.65 6.47
C ALA A 150 14.12 9.59 6.50
N GLY A 151 14.77 9.41 7.66
CA GLY A 151 15.75 8.36 7.86
C GLY A 151 15.18 6.95 7.79
N ALA A 152 13.97 6.74 8.34
CA ALA A 152 13.24 5.48 8.22
C ALA A 152 12.83 5.19 6.77
N VAL A 153 12.35 6.20 6.05
CA VAL A 153 12.02 6.11 4.61
C VAL A 153 13.27 5.77 3.78
N LEU A 154 14.40 6.43 4.05
CA LEU A 154 15.67 6.11 3.40
C LEU A 154 16.11 4.66 3.65
N GLU A 155 16.05 4.21 4.90
CA GLU A 155 16.39 2.83 5.25
C GLU A 155 15.50 1.83 4.51
N HIS A 156 14.19 2.07 4.49
CA HIS A 156 13.24 1.23 3.77
C HIS A 156 13.53 1.18 2.27
N GLY A 157 13.74 2.35 1.66
CA GLY A 157 14.04 2.45 0.23
C GLY A 157 15.34 1.75 -0.17
N LEU A 158 16.41 1.89 0.61
CA LEU A 158 17.67 1.17 0.34
C LEU A 158 17.49 -0.34 0.41
N ARG A 159 16.73 -0.85 1.39
CA ARG A 159 16.44 -2.30 1.48
C ARG A 159 15.60 -2.78 0.30
N SER A 160 14.60 -2.00 -0.12
CA SER A 160 13.80 -2.29 -1.31
C SER A 160 14.68 -2.41 -2.56
N ILE A 161 15.62 -1.48 -2.75
CA ILE A 161 16.57 -1.54 -3.87
C ILE A 161 17.47 -2.79 -3.76
N CYS A 162 17.93 -3.17 -2.57
CA CYS A 162 18.71 -4.40 -2.40
C CYS A 162 17.94 -5.65 -2.85
N HIS A 163 16.64 -5.72 -2.52
CA HIS A 163 15.78 -6.84 -2.88
C HIS A 163 15.41 -6.88 -4.35
N SER A 164 15.34 -5.72 -5.03
CA SER A 164 14.99 -5.65 -6.45
C SER A 164 16.15 -5.97 -7.41
N LEU A 165 17.37 -6.15 -6.90
CA LEU A 165 18.52 -6.54 -7.72
C LEU A 165 18.49 -8.02 -8.06
N GLU A 166 19.07 -8.40 -9.20
CA GLU A 166 19.28 -9.81 -9.59
C GLU A 166 20.78 -10.13 -9.71
N PRO A 167 21.35 -11.01 -8.86
CA PRO A 167 20.74 -11.57 -7.64
C PRO A 167 20.57 -10.48 -6.56
N PRO A 168 19.63 -10.66 -5.59
CA PRO A 168 19.41 -9.72 -4.51
C PRO A 168 20.66 -9.49 -3.66
N GLU A 169 20.86 -8.25 -3.19
CA GLU A 169 21.88 -7.95 -2.19
C GLU A 169 21.35 -8.30 -0.79
N PRO A 170 22.14 -8.97 0.06
CA PRO A 170 21.73 -9.28 1.42
C PRO A 170 21.62 -8.00 2.25
N ASP A 171 20.54 -7.88 3.01
CA ASP A 171 20.31 -6.76 3.94
C ASP A 171 20.47 -7.16 5.42
N GLU A 172 20.87 -8.41 5.66
CA GLU A 172 21.17 -9.03 6.95
C GLU A 172 22.48 -9.84 6.93
N ALA A 173 23.19 -9.86 8.07
CA ALA A 173 24.34 -10.71 8.30
C ALA A 173 24.33 -11.25 9.73
N ASN A 174 24.53 -12.56 9.90
CA ASN A 174 24.53 -13.24 11.21
C ASN A 174 23.25 -12.98 12.04
N GLY A 175 22.08 -12.94 11.38
CA GLY A 175 20.79 -12.69 12.02
C GLY A 175 20.59 -11.26 12.50
N LYS A 176 21.45 -10.31 12.06
CA LYS A 176 21.31 -8.89 12.35
C LYS A 176 21.19 -8.09 11.06
N ARG A 177 20.31 -7.10 11.06
CA ARG A 177 20.18 -6.15 9.96
C ARG A 177 21.47 -5.36 9.75
N LEU A 178 21.85 -5.21 8.49
CA LEU A 178 22.96 -4.36 8.10
C LEU A 178 22.64 -2.89 8.39
N MET A 179 23.69 -2.14 8.73
CA MET A 179 23.62 -0.69 8.90
C MET A 179 23.43 0.00 7.55
N LEU A 180 22.82 1.20 7.54
CA LEU A 180 22.62 1.98 6.30
C LEU A 180 23.93 2.18 5.52
N SER A 181 25.05 2.44 6.21
CA SER A 181 26.36 2.59 5.56
C SER A 181 26.77 1.35 4.76
N ALA A 182 26.54 0.16 5.31
CA ALA A 182 26.84 -1.11 4.64
C ALA A 182 25.94 -1.34 3.42
N LEU A 183 24.64 -1.05 3.54
CA LEU A 183 23.69 -1.10 2.41
C LEU A 183 24.12 -0.12 1.31
N ILE A 184 24.48 1.12 1.69
CA ILE A 184 24.90 2.15 0.74
C ILE A 184 26.13 1.70 -0.05
N ASP A 185 27.10 1.10 0.63
CA ASP A 185 28.32 0.62 -0.01
C ASP A 185 28.09 -0.61 -0.89
N ALA A 186 27.20 -1.54 -0.48
CA ALA A 186 26.83 -2.70 -1.28
C ALA A 186 26.16 -2.29 -2.60
N LEU A 187 25.14 -1.42 -2.51
CA LEU A 187 24.41 -0.92 -3.68
C LEU A 187 25.31 -0.11 -4.62
N LYS A 188 26.22 0.71 -4.08
CA LYS A 188 27.23 1.41 -4.89
C LYS A 188 28.14 0.43 -5.62
N LYS A 189 28.62 -0.62 -4.94
CA LYS A 189 29.48 -1.65 -5.57
C LYS A 189 28.74 -2.39 -6.69
N ARG A 190 27.42 -2.54 -6.56
CA ARG A 190 26.53 -3.07 -7.60
C ARG A 190 26.22 -2.09 -8.73
N GLY A 191 26.71 -0.85 -8.65
CA GLY A 191 26.50 0.16 -9.67
C GLY A 191 25.10 0.79 -9.65
N ALA A 192 24.33 0.63 -8.56
CA ALA A 192 23.01 1.24 -8.43
C ALA A 192 23.06 2.78 -8.50
N TYR A 193 24.18 3.37 -8.07
CA TYR A 193 24.46 4.80 -8.16
C TYR A 193 25.97 5.07 -8.04
N ASN A 194 26.38 6.30 -8.33
CA ASN A 194 27.78 6.73 -8.29
C ASN A 194 28.26 7.13 -6.87
N GLU A 195 29.55 7.42 -6.72
CA GLU A 195 30.15 7.81 -5.42
C GLU A 195 29.60 9.14 -4.88
N LEU A 196 29.16 10.07 -5.74
CA LEU A 196 28.58 11.35 -5.29
C LEU A 196 27.26 11.10 -4.56
N THR A 197 26.37 10.31 -5.16
CA THR A 197 25.12 9.87 -4.51
C THR A 197 25.43 9.13 -3.21
N ALA A 198 26.40 8.20 -3.22
CA ALA A 198 26.77 7.46 -2.02
C ALA A 198 27.21 8.37 -0.86
N LYS A 199 28.01 9.41 -1.14
CA LYS A 199 28.43 10.40 -0.11
C LYS A 199 27.25 11.17 0.46
N GLN A 200 26.30 11.57 -0.39
CA GLN A 200 25.09 12.26 0.04
C GLN A 200 24.23 11.35 0.94
N LEU A 201 24.04 10.09 0.55
CA LEU A 201 23.28 9.12 1.34
C LEU A 201 23.94 8.83 2.70
N ARG A 202 25.28 8.77 2.77
CA ARG A 202 26.00 8.63 4.05
C ARG A 202 25.75 9.83 4.96
N SER A 203 25.79 11.05 4.43
CA SER A 203 25.44 12.26 5.17
C SER A 203 24.01 12.18 5.74
N PHE A 204 23.04 11.69 4.96
CA PHE A 204 21.67 11.48 5.44
C PHE A 204 21.58 10.40 6.52
N ALA A 205 22.35 9.32 6.39
CA ALA A 205 22.44 8.28 7.41
C ALA A 205 23.04 8.81 8.73
N ASP A 206 24.02 9.70 8.65
CA ASP A 206 24.63 10.36 9.82
C ASP A 206 23.63 11.28 10.52
N ILE A 207 22.88 12.11 9.77
CA ILE A 207 21.80 12.94 10.32
C ILE A 207 20.73 12.09 11.02
N ARG A 208 20.28 11.00 10.37
CA ARG A 208 19.35 10.04 10.97
C ARG A 208 19.88 9.49 12.28
N ASN A 209 21.14 9.07 12.31
CA ASN A 209 21.76 8.50 13.51
C ASN A 209 21.83 9.53 14.63
N ALA A 210 22.25 10.75 14.35
CA ALA A 210 22.25 11.85 15.33
C ALA A 210 20.85 12.09 15.90
N ALA A 211 19.83 12.17 15.05
CA ALA A 211 18.43 12.36 15.45
C ALA A 211 17.88 11.19 16.30
N ALA A 212 18.17 9.95 15.91
CA ALA A 212 17.67 8.75 16.61
C ALA A 212 18.39 8.50 17.97
N HIS A 213 19.61 8.99 18.13
CA HIS A 213 20.43 8.78 19.33
C HIS A 213 20.49 9.98 20.27
N GLY A 214 19.79 11.08 19.96
CA GLY A 214 19.70 12.24 20.86
C GLY A 214 20.80 13.29 20.65
N ASN A 215 21.64 13.15 19.62
CA ASN A 215 22.72 14.08 19.31
C ASN A 215 22.21 15.26 18.47
N PHE A 216 21.25 16.00 19.00
CA PHE A 216 20.52 17.02 18.22
C PHE A 216 21.38 18.21 17.78
N ASP A 217 22.52 18.43 18.44
CA ASP A 217 23.44 19.52 18.10
C ASP A 217 24.37 19.18 16.93
N GLU A 218 24.37 17.93 16.44
CA GLU A 218 25.22 17.48 15.32
C GLU A 218 24.66 17.84 13.93
N PHE A 219 23.41 18.31 13.86
CA PHE A 219 22.80 18.71 12.59
C PHE A 219 21.85 19.89 12.75
N THR A 220 21.70 20.66 11.69
CA THR A 220 20.85 21.86 11.67
C THR A 220 19.46 21.57 11.07
N PRO A 221 18.47 22.44 11.34
CA PRO A 221 17.18 22.36 10.65
C PRO A 221 17.28 22.37 9.12
N ASP A 222 18.21 23.14 8.56
CA ASP A 222 18.43 23.20 7.10
C ASP A 222 19.03 21.89 6.57
N GLN A 223 19.92 21.24 7.32
CA GLN A 223 20.44 19.93 6.96
C GLN A 223 19.34 18.86 6.98
N ALA A 224 18.45 18.89 7.98
CA ALA A 224 17.28 18.00 8.02
C ALA A 224 16.32 18.26 6.85
N LYS A 225 16.07 19.54 6.50
CA LYS A 225 15.25 19.90 5.34
C LYS A 225 15.84 19.37 4.02
N ASN A 226 17.14 19.55 3.84
CA ASN A 226 17.86 19.02 2.67
C ASN A 226 17.86 17.50 2.63
N MET A 227 17.89 16.84 3.79
CA MET A 227 17.75 15.38 3.90
C MET A 227 16.37 14.93 3.43
N VAL A 228 15.28 15.53 3.91
CA VAL A 228 13.91 15.14 3.52
C VAL A 228 13.74 15.22 2.00
N ALA A 229 14.06 16.38 1.41
CA ALA A 229 13.97 16.58 -0.04
C ALA A 229 14.92 15.66 -0.82
N GLY A 230 16.14 15.45 -0.31
CA GLY A 230 17.13 14.60 -0.93
C GLY A 230 16.75 13.12 -0.94
N VAL A 231 16.15 12.62 0.15
CA VAL A 231 15.63 11.25 0.23
C VAL A 231 14.50 11.05 -0.77
N GLY A 232 13.53 11.99 -0.85
CA GLY A 232 12.45 11.91 -1.83
C GLY A 232 12.96 11.87 -3.28
N SER A 233 13.90 12.77 -3.62
CA SER A 233 14.52 12.81 -4.95
C SER A 233 15.30 11.53 -5.28
N PHE A 234 16.04 10.99 -4.30
CA PHE A 234 16.76 9.74 -4.47
C PHE A 234 15.82 8.57 -4.77
N LEU A 235 14.77 8.39 -3.98
CA LEU A 235 13.81 7.29 -4.16
C LEU A 235 13.01 7.43 -5.45
N ALA A 236 12.60 8.64 -5.83
CA ALA A 236 11.94 8.87 -7.11
C ALA A 236 12.78 8.45 -8.32
N THR A 237 14.12 8.44 -8.18
CA THR A 237 15.05 8.10 -9.26
C THR A 237 15.51 6.64 -9.22
N HIS A 238 15.62 6.03 -8.03
CA HIS A 238 16.30 4.73 -7.86
C HIS A 238 15.43 3.62 -7.27
N ALA A 239 14.25 3.93 -6.69
CA ALA A 239 13.39 2.90 -6.13
C ALA A 239 12.73 2.06 -7.24
N PRO A 240 12.51 0.76 -7.01
CA PRO A 240 11.76 -0.09 -7.92
C PRO A 240 10.29 0.39 -8.04
N THR A 241 9.75 0.36 -9.26
CA THR A 241 8.37 0.76 -9.62
C THR A 241 7.41 -0.40 -9.76
#